data_AF-A0A4R9K8X3-F1
#
_entry.id   AF-A0A4R9K8X3-F1
#
_cell.length_a   1.000
_cell.length_b   1.000
_cell.length_c   1.000
_cell.angle_alpha   90.00
_cell.angle_beta   90.00
_cell.angle_gamma   90.00
#
_symmetry.space_group_name_H-M   'P 1'
#
loop_
_entity.id
_entity.type
_entity.pdbx_description
1 polymer ?
#
loop_
_entity_poly.entity_id
_entity_poly.type
_entity_poly.pdbx_seq_one_letter_code
_entity_poly.pdbx_strand_id
1 'polypeptide(L)'
;MIQRICLLYLILIVTYCEDGETKLEKQNKFQTEFLITLTRYREEGNCRKSILAENLVDKTLTCSRKPRGYCSINQSLITQGEINFLITEGKKVKDRNSNCETSFLQSGILLLTATTAKDEESIRSKHEYVTVSNCEDDGFILNENVRLATFSEIQLIESARGRIGRSAKLLSLSLLTTASIREKAKLCLEQEYSENEIDFFSNLVAGKVLLEVSK
;
A
#
# COMPACT_ATOMS: atom_id res chain seq x y z
N MET A 1 -13.58 32.45 -62.85
CA MET A 1 -14.22 31.18 -62.42
C MET A 1 -13.34 30.38 -61.46
N ILE A 2 -12.02 30.31 -61.69
CA ILE A 2 -11.05 29.56 -60.85
C ILE A 2 -10.92 30.13 -59.42
N GLN A 3 -10.95 31.46 -59.25
CA GLN A 3 -10.76 32.12 -57.94
C GLN A 3 -11.91 31.90 -56.93
N ARG A 4 -13.14 31.62 -57.41
CA ARG A 4 -14.29 31.29 -56.54
C ARG A 4 -14.26 29.84 -56.05
N ILE A 5 -13.60 28.94 -56.80
CA ILE A 5 -13.47 27.52 -56.45
C ILE A 5 -12.40 27.33 -55.37
N CYS A 6 -11.30 28.09 -55.42
CA CYS A 6 -10.26 28.06 -54.38
C CYS A 6 -10.76 28.56 -53.01
N LEU A 7 -11.66 29.56 -52.98
CA LEU A 7 -12.20 30.07 -51.71
C LEU A 7 -13.13 29.05 -51.01
N LEU A 8 -13.93 28.31 -51.79
CA LEU A 8 -14.81 27.26 -51.28
C LEU A 8 -14.03 26.07 -50.72
N TYR A 9 -12.90 25.71 -51.34
CA TYR A 9 -12.02 24.67 -50.83
C TYR A 9 -11.31 25.08 -49.53
N LEU A 10 -10.92 26.36 -49.40
CA LEU A 10 -10.30 26.85 -48.16
C LEU A 10 -11.29 26.87 -46.99
N ILE A 11 -12.54 27.26 -47.22
CA ILE A 11 -13.59 27.29 -46.19
C ILE A 11 -13.91 25.86 -45.69
N LEU A 12 -13.96 24.88 -46.61
CA LEU A 12 -14.19 23.47 -46.25
C LEU A 12 -13.07 22.86 -45.38
N ILE A 13 -11.82 23.30 -45.57
CA ILE A 13 -10.69 22.81 -44.76
C ILE A 13 -10.71 23.42 -43.35
N VAL A 14 -11.10 24.70 -43.20
CA VAL A 14 -11.16 25.37 -41.88
C VAL A 14 -12.29 24.78 -41.02
N THR A 15 -13.46 24.48 -41.61
CA THR A 15 -14.58 23.87 -40.85
C THR A 15 -14.33 22.41 -40.44
N TYR A 16 -13.39 21.71 -41.09
CA TYR A 16 -13.05 20.32 -40.76
C TYR A 16 -11.97 20.22 -39.65
N CYS A 17 -11.27 21.33 -39.33
CA CYS A 17 -10.28 21.37 -38.25
C CYS A 17 -10.88 21.63 -36.87
N GLU A 18 -11.97 22.39 -36.74
CA GLU A 18 -12.63 22.67 -35.44
C GLU A 18 -13.31 21.43 -34.81
N ASP A 19 -13.72 20.46 -35.62
CA ASP A 19 -14.42 19.25 -35.14
C ASP A 19 -13.45 18.22 -34.52
N GLY A 20 -12.15 18.31 -34.84
CA GLY A 20 -11.11 17.44 -34.28
C GLY A 20 -10.77 17.79 -32.81
N GLU A 21 -10.65 19.08 -32.50
CA GLU A 21 -10.30 19.57 -31.17
C GLU A 21 -11.44 19.32 -30.16
N THR A 22 -12.68 19.59 -30.56
CA THR A 22 -13.86 19.35 -29.72
C THR A 22 -14.16 17.86 -29.50
N LYS A 23 -13.84 17.00 -30.47
CA LYS A 23 -13.97 15.54 -30.33
C LYS A 23 -12.88 14.97 -29.42
N LEU A 24 -11.65 15.46 -29.51
CA LEU A 24 -10.55 15.08 -28.62
C LEU A 24 -10.83 15.52 -27.18
N GLU A 25 -11.35 16.72 -26.97
CA GLU A 25 -11.72 17.23 -25.65
C GLU A 25 -12.82 16.38 -24.99
N LYS A 26 -13.86 16.01 -25.75
CA LYS A 26 -14.92 15.09 -25.27
C LYS A 26 -14.38 13.70 -24.92
N GLN A 27 -13.48 13.15 -25.73
CA GLN A 27 -12.84 11.87 -25.46
C GLN A 27 -11.97 11.92 -24.20
N ASN A 28 -11.17 12.97 -24.05
CA ASN A 28 -10.34 13.19 -22.86
C ASN A 28 -11.20 13.33 -21.62
N LYS A 29 -12.28 14.12 -21.67
CA LYS A 29 -13.22 14.29 -20.56
C LYS A 29 -13.84 12.95 -20.14
N PHE A 30 -14.34 12.16 -21.10
CA PHE A 30 -14.89 10.85 -20.82
C PHE A 30 -13.86 9.90 -20.20
N GLN A 31 -12.63 9.88 -20.73
CA GLN A 31 -11.55 9.06 -20.16
C GLN A 31 -11.22 9.49 -18.73
N THR A 32 -11.13 10.79 -18.46
CA THR A 32 -10.89 11.32 -17.12
C THR A 32 -12.01 10.93 -16.16
N GLU A 33 -13.27 11.13 -16.55
CA GLU A 33 -14.44 10.75 -15.74
C GLU A 33 -14.48 9.24 -15.45
N PHE A 34 -14.18 8.42 -16.45
CA PHE A 34 -14.07 6.98 -16.30
C PHE A 34 -12.96 6.59 -15.32
N LEU A 35 -11.77 7.19 -15.45
CA LEU A 35 -10.64 6.93 -14.55
C LEU A 35 -10.94 7.35 -13.11
N ILE A 36 -11.57 8.51 -12.91
CA ILE A 36 -12.00 8.96 -11.56
C ILE A 36 -12.99 7.96 -10.96
N THR A 37 -13.99 7.54 -11.72
CA THR A 37 -15.00 6.56 -11.27
C THR A 37 -14.36 5.23 -10.90
N LEU A 38 -13.45 4.73 -11.75
CA LEU A 38 -12.72 3.48 -11.53
C LEU A 38 -11.81 3.56 -10.29
N THR A 39 -11.11 4.68 -10.10
CA THR A 39 -10.26 4.90 -8.92
C THR A 39 -11.11 4.89 -7.65
N ARG A 40 -12.22 5.64 -7.62
CA ARG A 40 -13.12 5.66 -6.47
C ARG A 40 -13.65 4.26 -6.13
N TYR A 41 -14.11 3.52 -7.14
CA TYR A 41 -14.59 2.15 -6.95
C TYR A 41 -13.51 1.21 -6.38
N ARG A 42 -12.23 1.42 -6.74
CA ARG A 42 -11.09 0.66 -6.24
C ARG A 42 -10.67 1.05 -4.82
N GLU A 43 -10.97 2.27 -4.39
CA GLU A 43 -10.67 2.81 -3.06
C GLU A 43 -11.76 2.47 -2.03
N GLU A 44 -12.88 1.91 -2.45
CA GLU A 44 -13.98 1.52 -1.58
C GLU A 44 -13.80 0.15 -0.91
N GLY A 45 -14.41 0.01 0.27
CA GLY A 45 -14.51 -1.25 1.02
C GLY A 45 -13.26 -1.60 1.84
N ASN A 46 -13.35 -2.74 2.50
CA ASN A 46 -12.30 -3.38 3.27
C ASN A 46 -12.01 -4.77 2.69
N CYS A 47 -10.89 -5.37 3.12
CA CYS A 47 -10.48 -6.68 2.65
C CYS A 47 -10.57 -7.70 3.76
N ARG A 48 -11.45 -8.69 3.55
CA ARG A 48 -11.45 -9.93 4.33
C ARG A 48 -10.53 -10.94 3.67
N LYS A 49 -9.59 -11.45 4.45
CA LYS A 49 -8.69 -12.54 4.07
C LYS A 49 -9.01 -13.74 4.93
N SER A 50 -9.06 -14.90 4.31
CA SER A 50 -9.18 -16.17 5.02
C SER A 50 -8.08 -17.13 4.62
N ILE A 51 -7.60 -17.91 5.59
CA ILE A 51 -6.51 -18.85 5.43
C ILE A 51 -6.96 -20.21 5.96
N LEU A 52 -6.99 -21.21 5.09
CA LEU A 52 -7.22 -22.60 5.47
C LEU A 52 -5.95 -23.18 6.08
N ALA A 53 -6.08 -23.73 7.29
CA ALA A 53 -5.00 -24.45 7.96
C ALA A 53 -4.66 -25.76 7.22
N GLU A 54 -3.49 -26.33 7.53
CA GLU A 54 -3.00 -27.55 6.87
C GLU A 54 -3.89 -28.78 7.09
N ASN A 55 -4.64 -28.80 8.20
CA ASN A 55 -5.62 -29.85 8.49
C ASN A 55 -6.94 -29.68 7.71
N LEU A 56 -7.12 -28.57 6.97
CA LEU A 56 -8.32 -28.22 6.19
C LEU A 56 -9.62 -28.11 7.01
N VAL A 57 -9.53 -28.06 8.33
CA VAL A 57 -10.70 -27.94 9.23
C VAL A 57 -10.75 -26.54 9.84
N ASP A 58 -9.59 -25.95 10.14
CA ASP A 58 -9.51 -24.63 10.75
C ASP A 58 -9.34 -23.54 9.70
N LYS A 59 -10.12 -22.45 9.83
CA LYS A 59 -10.08 -21.29 8.94
C LYS A 59 -9.81 -20.04 9.76
N THR A 60 -8.62 -19.45 9.60
CA THR A 60 -8.32 -18.15 10.20
C THR A 60 -8.95 -17.07 9.33
N LEU A 61 -9.78 -16.22 9.94
CA LEU A 61 -10.44 -15.09 9.29
C LEU A 61 -9.84 -13.79 9.80
N THR A 62 -9.45 -12.92 8.87
CA THR A 62 -8.89 -11.61 9.17
C THR A 62 -9.53 -10.54 8.30
N CYS A 63 -9.59 -9.29 8.78
CA CYS A 63 -10.06 -8.16 7.99
C CYS A 63 -9.15 -6.94 8.18
N SER A 64 -8.93 -6.20 7.10
CA SER A 64 -8.11 -4.99 7.07
C SER A 64 -8.77 -3.89 6.24
N ARG A 65 -8.33 -2.64 6.40
CA ARG A 65 -8.79 -1.51 5.58
C ARG A 65 -8.13 -1.43 4.21
N LYS A 66 -7.69 -2.56 3.64
CA LYS A 66 -7.24 -2.61 2.25
C LYS A 66 -8.46 -2.57 1.34
N PRO A 67 -8.54 -1.63 0.40
CA PRO A 67 -9.75 -1.44 -0.40
C PRO A 67 -9.82 -2.44 -1.54
N ARG A 68 -10.94 -2.43 -2.26
CA ARG A 68 -11.26 -3.36 -3.36
C ARG A 68 -10.12 -3.57 -4.35
N GLY A 69 -9.46 -2.50 -4.78
CA GLY A 69 -8.36 -2.56 -5.75
C GLY A 69 -7.14 -3.35 -5.27
N TYR A 70 -7.00 -3.52 -3.95
CA TYR A 70 -5.90 -4.23 -3.31
C TYR A 70 -6.34 -5.56 -2.71
N CYS A 71 -7.64 -5.81 -2.56
CA CYS A 71 -8.17 -7.04 -1.96
C CYS A 71 -8.09 -8.24 -2.89
N SER A 72 -6.89 -8.79 -3.05
CA SER A 72 -6.64 -9.95 -3.89
C SER A 72 -5.46 -10.77 -3.39
N ILE A 73 -5.24 -11.91 -4.05
CA ILE A 73 -4.14 -12.82 -3.75
C ILE A 73 -2.76 -12.16 -3.82
N ASN A 74 -2.60 -11.09 -4.59
CA ASN A 74 -1.34 -10.36 -4.72
C ASN A 74 -0.83 -9.84 -3.36
N GLN A 75 -1.68 -9.70 -2.34
CA GLN A 75 -1.22 -9.35 -0.99
C GLN A 75 -0.33 -10.41 -0.32
N SER A 76 -0.42 -11.67 -0.75
CA SER A 76 0.43 -12.77 -0.26
C SER A 76 1.57 -13.12 -1.21
N LEU A 77 1.63 -12.48 -2.36
CA LEU A 77 2.69 -12.69 -3.34
C LEU A 77 3.69 -11.56 -3.21
N ILE A 78 4.97 -11.88 -3.25
CA ILE A 78 6.03 -10.90 -3.30
C ILE A 78 7.01 -11.28 -4.40
N THR A 79 7.22 -10.36 -5.33
CA THR A 79 8.13 -10.55 -6.45
C THR A 79 9.56 -10.16 -6.06
N GLN A 80 10.53 -10.68 -6.80
CA GLN A 80 11.92 -10.24 -6.65
C GLN A 80 12.09 -8.73 -6.93
N GLY A 81 11.28 -8.17 -7.84
CA GLY A 81 11.27 -6.74 -8.14
C GLY A 81 10.86 -5.89 -6.94
N GLU A 82 9.80 -6.29 -6.23
CA GLU A 82 9.34 -5.61 -5.01
C GLU A 82 10.39 -5.71 -3.89
N ILE A 83 11.04 -6.87 -3.73
CA ILE A 83 12.13 -7.03 -2.76
C ILE A 83 13.30 -6.10 -3.09
N ASN A 84 13.73 -6.07 -4.35
CA ASN A 84 14.83 -5.20 -4.79
C ASN A 84 14.48 -3.73 -4.59
N PHE A 85 13.23 -3.34 -4.86
CA PHE A 85 12.73 -2.00 -4.58
C PHE A 85 12.81 -1.67 -3.08
N LEU A 86 12.30 -2.54 -2.20
CA LEU A 86 12.34 -2.34 -0.75
C LEU A 86 13.77 -2.26 -0.21
N ILE A 87 14.69 -3.11 -0.70
CA ILE A 87 16.11 -3.04 -0.33
C ILE A 87 16.72 -1.71 -0.76
N THR A 88 16.42 -1.26 -1.98
CA THR A 88 16.97 -0.02 -2.55
C THR A 88 16.47 1.20 -1.79
N GLU A 89 15.16 1.30 -1.56
CA GLU A 89 14.57 2.39 -0.77
C GLU A 89 15.04 2.36 0.69
N GLY A 90 15.19 1.16 1.27
CA GLY A 90 15.71 1.01 2.63
C GLY A 90 17.17 1.46 2.77
N LYS A 91 18.01 1.14 1.77
CA LYS A 91 19.39 1.66 1.70
C LYS A 91 19.41 3.18 1.61
N LYS A 92 18.54 3.81 0.82
CA LYS A 92 18.45 5.28 0.74
C LYS A 92 18.15 5.91 2.11
N VAL A 93 17.26 5.32 2.91
CA VAL A 93 17.00 5.80 4.28
C VAL A 93 18.25 5.69 5.15
N LYS A 94 18.91 4.52 5.13
CA LYS A 94 20.17 4.30 5.87
C LYS A 94 21.30 5.25 5.44
N ASP A 95 21.43 5.51 4.14
CA ASP A 95 22.53 6.31 3.60
C ASP A 95 22.32 7.80 3.88
N ARG A 96 21.08 8.27 3.97
CA ARG A 96 20.76 9.63 4.44
C ARG A 96 20.98 9.80 5.95
N ASN A 97 20.64 8.77 6.73
CA ASN A 97 20.80 8.79 8.18
C ASN A 97 21.42 7.49 8.70
N SER A 98 22.70 7.55 9.05
CA SER A 98 23.46 6.41 9.56
C SER A 98 22.93 5.88 10.91
N ASN A 99 22.20 6.68 11.68
CA ASN A 99 21.53 6.20 12.89
C ASN A 99 20.44 5.16 12.60
N CYS A 100 19.92 5.12 11.37
CA CYS A 100 18.93 4.14 10.93
C CYS A 100 19.51 2.78 10.55
N GLU A 101 20.82 2.58 10.57
CA GLU A 101 21.46 1.33 10.13
C GLU A 101 20.96 0.09 10.89
N THR A 102 20.96 0.13 12.23
CA THR A 102 20.46 -1.00 13.03
C THR A 102 18.98 -1.23 12.79
N SER A 103 18.19 -0.16 12.66
CA SER A 103 16.75 -0.24 12.38
C SER A 103 16.49 -0.85 11.00
N PHE A 104 17.33 -0.56 10.00
CA PHE A 104 17.25 -1.19 8.68
C PHE A 104 17.56 -2.68 8.73
N LEU A 105 18.64 -3.08 9.41
CA LEU A 105 19.00 -4.49 9.57
C LEU A 105 17.90 -5.29 10.28
N GLN A 106 17.21 -4.69 11.25
CA GLN A 106 16.15 -5.32 12.04
C GLN A 106 14.74 -5.17 11.43
N SER A 107 14.60 -4.42 10.32
CA SER A 107 13.31 -4.16 9.68
C SER A 107 12.67 -5.37 8.98
N GLY A 108 13.43 -6.46 8.84
CA GLY A 108 13.02 -7.66 8.11
C GLY A 108 13.08 -7.53 6.59
N ILE A 109 13.41 -6.36 6.02
CA ILE A 109 13.54 -6.18 4.56
C ILE A 109 14.55 -7.16 3.95
N LEU A 110 15.69 -7.37 4.63
CA LEU A 110 16.75 -8.26 4.18
C LEU A 110 16.42 -9.75 4.33
N LEU A 111 15.31 -10.08 5.01
CA LEU A 111 14.84 -11.45 5.22
C LEU A 111 13.70 -11.83 4.27
N LEU A 112 13.27 -10.91 3.41
CA LEU A 112 12.21 -11.18 2.44
C LEU A 112 12.70 -12.15 1.36
N THR A 113 11.85 -13.12 1.03
CA THR A 113 12.08 -14.09 -0.04
C THR A 113 10.99 -13.98 -1.08
N ALA A 114 11.36 -14.02 -2.36
CA ALA A 114 10.39 -13.97 -3.44
C ALA A 114 9.50 -15.23 -3.40
N THR A 115 8.22 -15.05 -3.68
CA THR A 115 7.27 -16.15 -3.80
C THR A 115 7.64 -17.02 -5.01
N THR A 116 7.80 -18.32 -4.79
CA THR A 116 8.05 -19.28 -5.87
C THR A 116 6.74 -19.75 -6.50
N ALA A 117 6.81 -20.43 -7.66
CA ALA A 117 5.62 -21.03 -8.28
C ALA A 117 4.91 -22.04 -7.37
N LYS A 118 5.68 -22.81 -6.58
CA LYS A 118 5.14 -23.76 -5.60
C LYS A 118 4.42 -23.05 -4.46
N ASP A 119 4.97 -21.93 -3.99
CA ASP A 119 4.33 -21.13 -2.95
C ASP A 119 3.04 -20.52 -3.47
N GLU A 120 3.02 -20.03 -4.72
CA GLU A 120 1.83 -19.45 -5.33
C GLU A 120 0.67 -20.46 -5.41
N GLU A 121 0.94 -21.70 -5.84
CA GLU A 121 -0.07 -22.77 -5.87
C GLU A 121 -0.61 -23.06 -4.46
N SER A 122 0.27 -23.11 -3.45
CA SER A 122 -0.14 -23.29 -2.06
C SER A 122 -0.96 -22.11 -1.53
N ILE A 123 -0.60 -20.88 -1.89
CA ILE A 123 -1.33 -19.68 -1.51
C ILE A 123 -2.72 -19.68 -2.16
N ARG A 124 -2.81 -19.97 -3.46
CA ARG A 124 -4.08 -20.05 -4.21
C ARG A 124 -5.06 -21.07 -3.63
N SER A 125 -4.56 -22.21 -3.18
CA SER A 125 -5.40 -23.27 -2.62
C SER A 125 -5.84 -22.99 -1.18
N LYS A 126 -5.09 -22.17 -0.42
CA LYS A 126 -5.37 -21.91 1.01
C LYS A 126 -5.98 -20.54 1.31
N HIS A 127 -5.79 -19.56 0.43
CA HIS A 127 -6.16 -18.17 0.70
C HIS A 127 -7.36 -17.71 -0.13
N GLU A 128 -8.31 -17.07 0.54
CA GLU A 128 -9.46 -16.44 -0.10
C GLU A 128 -9.51 -14.96 0.30
N TYR A 129 -9.77 -14.10 -0.68
CA TYR A 129 -9.86 -12.65 -0.51
C TYR A 129 -11.22 -12.16 -0.96
N VAL A 130 -11.93 -11.46 -0.07
CA VAL A 130 -13.28 -10.97 -0.34
C VAL A 130 -13.36 -9.50 0.07
N THR A 131 -13.82 -8.66 -0.85
CA THR A 131 -14.12 -7.26 -0.52
C THR A 131 -15.43 -7.19 0.24
N VAL A 132 -15.43 -6.51 1.38
CA VAL A 132 -16.60 -6.27 2.23
C VAL A 132 -16.80 -4.77 2.43
N SER A 133 -18.00 -4.33 2.81
CA SER A 133 -18.29 -2.89 3.00
C SER A 133 -17.45 -2.28 4.11
N ASN A 134 -17.41 -2.93 5.27
CA ASN A 134 -16.47 -2.66 6.36
C ASN A 134 -16.25 -3.96 7.18
N CYS A 135 -15.33 -3.94 8.16
CA CYS A 135 -14.98 -5.16 8.90
C CYS A 135 -16.03 -5.46 9.99
N GLU A 136 -16.60 -4.44 10.59
CA GLU A 136 -17.56 -4.51 11.68
C GLU A 136 -18.88 -5.16 11.23
N ASP A 137 -19.40 -4.78 10.05
CA ASP A 137 -20.59 -5.36 9.42
C ASP A 137 -20.40 -6.84 9.02
N ASP A 138 -19.15 -7.25 8.79
CA ASP A 138 -18.79 -8.65 8.53
C ASP A 138 -18.56 -9.45 9.83
N GLY A 139 -18.78 -8.82 10.98
CA GLY A 139 -18.76 -9.44 12.30
C GLY A 139 -17.38 -9.51 12.95
N PHE A 140 -16.43 -8.67 12.54
CA PHE A 140 -15.17 -8.48 13.26
C PHE A 140 -15.36 -7.48 14.40
N ILE A 141 -14.90 -7.84 15.60
CA ILE A 141 -15.05 -7.02 16.81
C ILE A 141 -13.69 -6.45 17.18
N LEU A 142 -13.62 -5.13 17.35
CA LEU A 142 -12.44 -4.44 17.88
C LEU A 142 -12.63 -4.19 19.37
N ASN A 143 -11.54 -4.29 20.13
CA ASN A 143 -11.52 -3.91 21.55
C ASN A 143 -11.72 -2.39 21.69
N GLU A 144 -12.23 -1.97 22.85
CA GLU A 144 -12.32 -0.55 23.20
C GLU A 144 -10.93 0.10 23.12
N ASN A 145 -10.87 1.29 22.50
CA ASN A 145 -9.63 2.06 22.25
C ASN A 145 -8.63 1.44 21.27
N VAL A 146 -9.04 0.43 20.50
CA VAL A 146 -8.26 -0.12 19.39
C VAL A 146 -8.91 0.27 18.06
N ARG A 147 -8.12 0.73 17.09
CA ARG A 147 -8.59 1.00 15.73
C ARG A 147 -7.82 0.19 14.69
N LEU A 148 -8.43 -0.05 13.55
CA LEU A 148 -7.69 -0.48 12.37
C LEU A 148 -6.86 0.67 11.79
N ALA A 149 -5.69 0.33 11.27
CA ALA A 149 -4.88 1.21 10.46
C ALA A 149 -5.66 1.62 9.21
N THR A 150 -5.58 2.89 8.84
CA THR A 150 -6.05 3.40 7.55
C THR A 150 -5.24 2.79 6.42
N PHE A 151 -5.76 2.84 5.19
CA PHE A 151 -5.04 2.29 4.04
C PHE A 151 -3.67 2.96 3.81
N SER A 152 -3.58 4.28 3.97
CA SER A 152 -2.31 5.02 3.87
C SER A 152 -1.29 4.59 4.94
N GLU A 153 -1.75 4.30 6.17
CA GLU A 153 -0.90 3.78 7.24
C GLU A 153 -0.42 2.34 6.94
N ILE A 154 -1.27 1.51 6.33
CA ILE A 154 -0.88 0.17 5.86
C ILE A 154 0.20 0.30 4.78
N GLN A 155 -0.01 1.15 3.78
CA GLN A 155 0.98 1.41 2.72
C GLN A 155 2.31 1.91 3.30
N LEU A 156 2.26 2.80 4.31
CA LEU A 156 3.44 3.24 5.02
C LEU A 156 4.18 2.04 5.64
N ILE A 157 3.51 1.19 6.42
CA ILE A 157 4.15 0.03 7.08
C ILE A 157 4.68 -1.01 6.09
N GLU A 158 4.04 -1.17 4.94
CA GLU A 158 4.51 -2.09 3.91
C GLU A 158 5.74 -1.55 3.15
N SER A 159 5.92 -0.22 3.11
CA SER A 159 7.08 0.44 2.51
C SER A 159 8.38 0.20 3.28
N ALA A 160 9.52 0.37 2.61
CA ALA A 160 10.84 0.24 3.24
C ALA A 160 11.01 1.21 4.42
N ARG A 161 10.58 2.46 4.25
CA ARG A 161 10.66 3.49 5.28
C ARG A 161 9.80 3.15 6.49
N GLY A 162 8.54 2.75 6.31
CA GLY A 162 7.70 2.37 7.47
C GLY A 162 8.18 1.11 8.19
N ARG A 163 8.75 0.13 7.48
CA ARG A 163 9.40 -1.04 8.11
C ARG A 163 10.57 -0.63 8.99
N ILE A 164 11.42 0.27 8.50
CA ILE A 164 12.54 0.84 9.26
C ILE A 164 12.03 1.64 10.47
N GLY A 165 11.02 2.48 10.28
CA GLY A 165 10.43 3.31 11.35
C GLY A 165 9.81 2.47 12.46
N ARG A 166 9.02 1.45 12.11
CA ARG A 166 8.48 0.48 13.08
C ARG A 166 9.60 -0.22 13.85
N SER A 167 10.64 -0.67 13.14
CA SER A 167 11.80 -1.31 13.76
C SER A 167 12.55 -0.37 14.69
N ALA A 168 12.77 0.88 14.28
CA ALA A 168 13.38 1.91 15.12
C ALA A 168 12.56 2.15 16.39
N LYS A 169 11.23 2.19 16.29
CA LYS A 169 10.35 2.30 17.46
C LYS A 169 10.50 1.12 18.41
N LEU A 170 10.45 -0.11 17.90
CA LEU A 170 10.67 -1.32 18.70
C LEU A 170 12.03 -1.31 19.39
N LEU A 171 13.10 -0.97 18.66
CA LEU A 171 14.46 -0.90 19.19
C LEU A 171 14.60 0.17 20.27
N SER A 172 14.00 1.35 20.08
CA SER A 172 14.06 2.46 21.04
C SER A 172 13.41 2.12 22.39
N LEU A 173 12.40 1.26 22.39
CA LEU A 173 11.68 0.82 23.59
C LEU A 173 12.23 -0.48 24.19
N SER A 174 13.07 -1.21 23.46
CA SER A 174 13.55 -2.53 23.90
C SER A 174 14.55 -2.40 25.05
N LEU A 175 14.25 -3.08 26.16
CA LEU A 175 15.18 -3.20 27.29
C LEU A 175 16.32 -4.19 27.03
N LEU A 176 16.20 -5.03 25.99
CA LEU A 176 17.18 -6.05 25.62
C LEU A 176 18.30 -5.50 24.73
N THR A 177 18.13 -4.30 24.16
CA THR A 177 19.14 -3.63 23.33
C THR A 177 20.07 -2.78 24.20
N THR A 178 21.25 -2.44 23.66
CA THR A 178 22.17 -1.53 24.37
C THR A 178 21.64 -0.10 24.36
N ALA A 179 22.08 0.72 25.32
CA ALA A 179 21.71 2.14 25.36
C ALA A 179 22.09 2.88 24.06
N SER A 180 23.24 2.53 23.48
CA SER A 180 23.69 3.08 22.19
C SER A 180 22.73 2.73 21.04
N ILE A 181 22.25 1.49 20.96
CA ILE A 181 21.27 1.08 19.94
C ILE A 181 19.94 1.81 20.13
N ARG A 182 19.45 1.93 21.37
CA ARG A 182 18.22 2.69 21.66
C ARG A 182 18.33 4.14 21.23
N GLU A 183 19.44 4.79 21.54
CA GLU A 183 19.66 6.20 21.21
C GLU A 183 19.73 6.40 19.70
N LYS A 184 20.48 5.55 18.97
CA LYS A 184 20.49 5.59 17.50
C LYS A 184 19.11 5.38 16.90
N ALA A 185 18.33 4.44 17.43
CA ALA A 185 16.97 4.19 16.97
C ALA A 185 16.05 5.40 17.22
N LYS A 186 16.21 6.09 18.35
CA LYS A 186 15.51 7.33 18.67
C LYS A 186 15.89 8.46 17.70
N LEU A 187 17.18 8.68 17.48
CA LEU A 187 17.68 9.67 16.52
C LEU A 187 17.22 9.38 15.09
N CYS A 188 17.19 8.10 14.70
CA CYS A 188 16.61 7.68 13.42
C CYS A 188 15.15 8.13 13.27
N LEU A 189 14.33 7.91 14.31
CA LEU A 189 12.93 8.34 14.31
C LEU A 189 12.80 9.86 14.20
N GLU A 190 13.50 10.60 15.05
CA GLU A 190 13.38 12.07 15.13
C GLU A 190 13.87 12.79 13.86
N GLN A 191 14.80 12.19 13.11
CA GLN A 191 15.40 12.84 11.95
C GLN A 191 14.79 12.41 10.61
N GLU A 192 14.31 11.17 10.47
CA GLU A 192 13.74 10.67 9.21
C GLU A 192 12.20 10.67 9.19
N TYR A 193 11.53 10.83 10.34
CA TYR A 193 10.08 10.66 10.45
C TYR A 193 9.39 11.87 11.06
N SER A 194 8.18 12.14 10.55
CA SER A 194 7.32 13.18 11.12
C SER A 194 6.74 12.73 12.46
N GLU A 195 6.33 13.68 13.29
CA GLU A 195 5.70 13.41 14.58
C GLU A 195 4.47 12.49 14.46
N ASN A 196 3.65 12.68 13.43
CA ASN A 196 2.48 11.84 13.16
C ASN A 196 2.86 10.38 12.87
N GLU A 197 3.97 10.15 12.14
CA GLU A 197 4.44 8.80 11.84
C GLU A 197 5.05 8.14 13.07
N ILE A 198 5.78 8.91 13.90
CA ILE A 198 6.32 8.44 15.18
C ILE A 198 5.18 8.05 16.12
N ASP A 199 4.12 8.86 16.22
CA ASP A 199 2.92 8.54 17.00
C ASP A 199 2.22 7.28 16.46
N PHE A 200 2.05 7.19 15.15
CA PHE A 200 1.50 5.99 14.52
C PHE A 200 2.31 4.73 14.85
N PHE A 201 3.65 4.74 14.71
CA PHE A 201 4.47 3.59 15.11
C PHE A 201 4.36 3.28 16.60
N SER A 202 4.23 4.30 17.45
CA SER A 202 4.04 4.14 18.89
C SER A 202 2.73 3.41 19.19
N ASN A 203 1.63 3.83 18.55
CA ASN A 203 0.31 3.22 18.70
C ASN A 203 0.24 1.81 18.09
N LEU A 204 0.95 1.57 16.97
CA LEU A 204 1.08 0.25 16.36
C LEU A 204 1.83 -0.73 17.27
N VAL A 205 2.98 -0.32 17.83
CA VAL A 205 3.78 -1.15 18.73
C VAL A 205 3.04 -1.41 20.05
N ALA A 206 2.26 -0.43 20.53
CA ALA A 206 1.42 -0.59 21.71
C ALA A 206 0.13 -1.41 21.48
N GLY A 207 -0.14 -1.85 20.25
CA GLY A 207 -1.35 -2.62 19.91
C GLY A 207 -2.65 -1.81 19.90
N LYS A 208 -2.57 -0.48 19.93
CA LYS A 208 -3.73 0.43 19.81
C LYS A 208 -4.18 0.62 18.37
N VAL A 209 -3.28 0.38 17.43
CA VAL A 209 -3.57 0.34 15.99
C VAL A 209 -3.23 -1.04 15.46
N LEU A 210 -4.17 -1.67 14.76
CA LEU A 210 -4.00 -2.99 14.17
C LEU A 210 -3.98 -2.90 12.64
N LEU A 211 -3.09 -3.64 11.98
CA LEU A 211 -3.08 -3.73 10.52
C LEU A 211 -4.25 -4.59 10.00
N GLU A 212 -4.56 -5.65 10.74
CA GLU A 212 -5.67 -6.56 10.48
C GLU A 212 -6.28 -6.97 11.83
N VAL A 213 -7.59 -7.24 11.85
CA VAL A 213 -8.30 -7.82 13.00
C VAL A 213 -8.67 -9.26 12.68
N SER A 214 -8.50 -10.16 13.65
CA SER A 214 -8.87 -11.57 13.52
C SER A 214 -10.24 -11.85 14.16
N LYS A 215 -10.93 -12.86 13.66
CA LYS A 215 -12.14 -13.42 14.26
C LYS A 215 -11.84 -14.67 15.07
#